data_AF-F2LR64-F1
#
_entry.id   AF-F2LR64-F1
#
_cell.length_a   1.000
_cell.length_b   1.000
_cell.length_c   1.000
_cell.angle_alpha   90.00
_cell.angle_beta   90.00
_cell.angle_gamma   90.00
#
_symmetry.space_group_name_H-M   'P 1'
#
loop_
_entity.id
_entity.type
_entity.pdbx_description
1 polymer ?
#
loop_
_entity_poly.entity_id
_entity_poly.type
_entity_poly.pdbx_seq_one_letter_code
_entity_poly.pdbx_strand_id
1 'polypeptide(L)'
;MRTTGASGAMTLLTELDLADGRELRSLRLEATEDGKSVLLIEVDERKPGIHREVRYEITPAELIAAIRSHGAELPGESHGAGNFARSPS
;
A
#
# COMPACT_ATOMS: atom_id res chain seq x y z
N MET A 1 -21.25 -3.16 12.65
CA MET A 1 -19.93 -2.49 12.51
C MET A 1 -20.05 -1.48 11.39
N ARG A 2 -19.67 -0.21 11.61
CA ARG A 2 -19.70 0.84 10.58
C ARG A 2 -18.27 1.21 10.27
N THR A 3 -17.78 0.79 9.12
CA THR A 3 -16.48 1.21 8.58
C THR A 3 -16.67 2.54 7.87
N THR A 4 -15.87 3.54 8.21
CA THR A 4 -15.72 4.76 7.41
C THR A 4 -14.49 4.55 6.53
N GLY A 5 -14.64 4.66 5.21
CA GLY A 5 -13.47 4.62 4.31
C GLY A 5 -12.53 5.78 4.64
N ALA A 6 -11.23 5.52 4.69
CA ALA A 6 -10.25 6.59 4.58
C ALA A 6 -10.28 7.10 3.14
N SER A 7 -10.36 8.41 2.92
CA SER A 7 -10.22 9.00 1.59
C SER A 7 -8.83 9.61 1.48
N GLY A 8 -8.13 9.30 0.39
CA GLY A 8 -6.79 9.84 0.16
C GLY A 8 -6.02 9.04 -0.89
N ALA A 9 -5.08 9.72 -1.51
CA ALA A 9 -4.07 9.11 -2.38
C ALA A 9 -2.70 9.33 -1.74
N MET A 10 -1.88 8.28 -1.70
CA MET A 10 -0.49 8.34 -1.28
C MET A 10 0.40 8.04 -2.49
N THR A 11 1.31 8.96 -2.84
CA THR A 11 2.37 8.66 -3.81
C THR A 11 3.42 7.78 -3.12
N LEU A 12 3.59 6.55 -3.61
CA LEU A 12 4.57 5.59 -3.11
C LEU A 12 5.92 5.74 -3.81
N LEU A 13 5.90 6.14 -5.08
CA LEU A 13 7.08 6.29 -5.91
C LEU A 13 6.83 7.36 -6.97
N THR A 14 7.84 8.19 -7.20
CA THR A 14 7.96 9.05 -8.38
C THR A 14 9.37 8.85 -8.95
N GLU A 15 9.45 8.47 -10.20
CA GLU A 15 10.69 8.37 -10.98
C GLU A 15 10.76 9.57 -11.91
N LEU A 16 11.89 10.27 -11.89
CA LEU A 16 12.12 11.46 -12.69
C LEU A 16 13.25 11.20 -13.70
N ASP A 17 13.13 11.81 -14.87
CA ASP A 17 14.20 11.88 -15.86
C ASP A 17 15.33 12.75 -15.33
N LEU A 18 16.57 12.28 -15.44
CA LEU A 18 17.74 13.00 -14.92
C LEU A 18 18.12 14.21 -15.79
N ALA A 19 17.73 14.24 -17.06
CA ALA A 19 18.10 15.30 -18.00
C ALA A 19 17.25 16.55 -17.82
N ASP A 20 15.94 16.39 -17.61
CA ASP A 20 14.97 17.49 -17.58
C ASP A 20 14.03 17.49 -16.37
N GLY A 21 14.13 16.50 -15.47
CA GLY A 21 13.31 16.40 -14.27
C GLY A 21 11.87 15.99 -14.53
N ARG A 22 11.53 15.58 -15.76
CA ARG A 22 10.18 15.13 -16.11
C ARG A 22 9.82 13.83 -15.37
N GLU A 23 8.58 13.71 -14.93
CA GLU A 23 8.08 12.45 -14.38
C GLU A 23 8.02 11.35 -15.46
N LEU A 24 8.69 10.24 -15.19
CA LEU A 24 8.74 9.07 -16.05
C LEU A 24 7.79 7.98 -15.57
N ARG A 25 7.59 7.87 -14.25
CA ARG A 25 6.74 6.85 -13.65
C ARG A 25 6.26 7.30 -12.28
N SER A 26 5.02 7.00 -11.94
CA SER A 26 4.53 7.08 -10.56
C SER A 26 3.74 5.86 -10.14
N LEU A 27 3.82 5.57 -8.83
CA LEU A 27 2.99 4.58 -8.15
C LEU A 27 2.18 5.29 -7.07
N ARG A 28 0.86 5.15 -7.12
CA ARG A 28 -0.07 5.76 -6.16
C ARG A 28 -0.95 4.69 -5.52
N LEU A 29 -1.15 4.81 -4.22
CA LEU A 29 -2.08 3.99 -3.46
C LEU A 29 -3.32 4.82 -3.13
N GLU A 30 -4.50 4.34 -3.52
CA GLU A 30 -5.77 5.04 -3.30
C GLU A 30 -6.77 4.12 -2.61
N ALA A 31 -7.45 4.60 -1.58
CA ALA A 31 -8.57 3.87 -0.99
C ALA A 31 -9.87 4.17 -1.77
N THR A 32 -10.72 3.15 -1.97
CA THR A 32 -12.04 3.38 -2.57
C THR A 32 -12.96 4.09 -1.59
N GLU A 33 -13.90 4.90 -2.11
CA GLU A 33 -14.84 5.68 -1.29
C GLU A 33 -15.69 4.79 -0.37
N ASP A 34 -16.05 3.58 -0.83
CA ASP A 34 -16.80 2.61 -0.06
C ASP A 34 -15.95 1.82 0.96
N GLY A 35 -14.64 2.03 0.95
CA GLY A 35 -13.66 1.42 1.87
C GLY A 35 -13.47 -0.09 1.69
N LYS A 36 -14.00 -0.69 0.61
CA LYS A 36 -13.91 -2.14 0.38
C LYS A 36 -12.61 -2.56 -0.28
N SER A 37 -11.98 -1.65 -1.01
CA SER A 37 -10.80 -1.94 -1.80
C SER A 37 -9.75 -0.83 -1.69
N VAL A 38 -8.53 -1.20 -2.07
CA VAL A 38 -7.41 -0.30 -2.27
C VAL A 38 -6.93 -0.49 -3.71
N LEU A 39 -6.65 0.61 -4.39
CA LEU A 39 -6.11 0.64 -5.74
C LEU A 39 -4.63 0.97 -5.68
N LEU A 40 -3.79 0.15 -6.33
CA LEU A 40 -2.44 0.54 -6.71
C LEU A 40 -2.48 0.98 -8.17
N ILE A 41 -2.19 2.25 -8.40
CA ILE A 41 -2.21 2.88 -9.72
C ILE A 41 -0.76 3.09 -10.16
N GLU A 42 -0.38 2.47 -11.26
CA GLU A 42 0.89 2.68 -11.93
C GLU A 42 0.69 3.52 -13.18
N VAL A 43 1.39 4.64 -13.24
CA VAL A 43 1.48 5.50 -14.42
C VAL A 43 2.90 5.40 -14.96
N ASP A 44 3.05 5.03 -16.23
CA ASP A 44 4.32 5.00 -16.96
C ASP A 44 4.25 5.96 -18.16
N GLU A 45 5.16 6.92 -18.18
CA GLU A 45 5.33 7.93 -19.24
C GLU A 45 6.74 7.88 -19.87
N ARG A 46 7.52 6.82 -19.63
CA ARG A 46 8.91 6.73 -20.11
C ARG A 46 9.02 6.88 -21.63
N LYS A 47 8.01 6.41 -22.36
CA LYS A 47 7.95 6.59 -23.81
C LYS A 47 7.28 7.94 -24.14
N PRO A 48 7.98 8.88 -24.80
CA PRO A 48 7.41 10.18 -25.14
C PRO A 48 6.09 10.05 -25.91
N GLY A 49 5.08 10.79 -25.47
CA GLY A 49 3.75 10.78 -26.08
C GLY A 49 2.89 9.54 -25.76
N ILE A 50 3.37 8.63 -24.90
CA ILE A 50 2.59 7.49 -24.42
C ILE A 50 2.36 7.64 -22.92
N HIS A 51 1.09 7.74 -22.54
CA HIS A 51 0.63 7.64 -21.17
C HIS A 51 0.05 6.24 -20.97
N ARG A 52 0.69 5.42 -20.14
CA ARG A 52 0.20 4.09 -19.80
C ARG A 52 -0.19 4.07 -18.32
N GLU A 53 -1.48 3.91 -18.08
CA GLU A 53 -2.01 3.74 -16.74
C GLU A 53 -2.51 2.31 -16.53
N VAL A 54 -2.10 1.68 -15.43
CA VAL A 54 -2.58 0.37 -15.00
C VAL A 54 -3.07 0.48 -13.56
N ARG A 55 -4.26 -0.05 -13.29
CA ARG A 55 -4.88 -0.06 -11.96
C ARG A 55 -4.99 -1.50 -11.48
N TYR A 56 -4.48 -1.76 -10.28
CA TYR A 56 -4.59 -3.04 -9.60
C TYR A 56 -5.48 -2.86 -8.37
N GLU A 57 -6.45 -3.74 -8.19
CA GLU A 57 -7.38 -3.71 -7.05
C GLU A 57 -7.07 -4.85 -6.09
N ILE A 58 -7.11 -4.55 -4.79
CA ILE A 58 -6.92 -5.52 -3.71
C ILE A 58 -7.79 -5.12 -2.51
N THR A 59 -8.29 -6.08 -1.74
CA THR A 59 -8.97 -5.75 -0.48
C THR A 59 -7.97 -5.34 0.60
N PRO A 60 -8.36 -4.54 1.61
CA PRO A 60 -7.49 -4.22 2.73
C PRO A 60 -6.96 -5.47 3.47
N ALA A 61 -7.77 -6.52 3.57
CA ALA A 61 -7.38 -7.77 4.24
C ALA A 61 -6.29 -8.51 3.46
N GLU A 62 -6.42 -8.60 2.13
CA GLU A 62 -5.41 -9.21 1.26
C GLU A 62 -4.12 -8.39 1.24
N LEU A 63 -4.21 -7.06 1.23
CA LEU A 63 -3.04 -6.18 1.32
C LEU A 63 -2.27 -6.41 2.64
N ILE A 64 -2.97 -6.46 3.77
CA ILE A 64 -2.36 -6.78 5.08
C ILE A 64 -1.72 -8.18 5.05
N ALA A 65 -2.41 -9.17 4.48
CA ALA A 65 -1.88 -10.52 4.38
C ALA A 65 -0.59 -10.57 3.53
N ALA A 66 -0.55 -9.84 2.40
CA ALA A 66 0.63 -9.71 1.56
C ALA A 66 1.79 -9.04 2.32
N ILE A 67 1.53 -7.94 3.04
CA ILE A 67 2.55 -7.26 3.85
C ILE A 67 3.07 -8.17 4.97
N ARG A 68 2.20 -8.94 5.64
CA ARG A 68 2.64 -9.91 6.66
C ARG A 68 3.46 -11.06 6.09
N SER A 69 3.19 -11.45 4.85
CA SER A 69 3.88 -12.56 4.18
C SER A 69 5.24 -12.16 3.62
N HIS A 70 5.40 -10.90 3.22
CA HIS A 70 6.58 -10.43 2.47
C HIS A 70 7.34 -9.27 3.13
N GLY A 71 6.72 -8.57 4.07
CA GLY A 71 7.32 -7.48 4.84
C GLY A 71 7.86 -7.95 6.19
N ALA A 72 8.13 -6.98 7.05
CA ALA A 72 8.54 -7.22 8.43
C ALA A 72 7.71 -6.34 9.36
N GLU A 73 7.32 -6.90 10.51
CA GLU A 73 6.82 -6.08 11.63
C GLU A 73 7.96 -5.21 12.15
N LEU A 74 7.67 -3.95 12.46
CA LEU A 74 8.68 -3.06 13.01
C LEU A 74 8.94 -3.41 14.49
N PRO A 75 10.20 -3.36 14.95
CA PRO A 75 10.54 -3.67 16.33
C PRO A 75 9.82 -2.70 17.29
N GLY A 76 9.15 -3.26 18.32
CA GLY A 76 8.36 -2.51 19.30
C GLY A 76 6.84 -2.66 19.14
N GLU A 77 6.35 -3.29 18.07
CA GLU A 77 4.91 -3.49 17.80
C GLU A 77 4.41 -4.90 18.17
N SER A 78 5.21 -5.67 18.90
CA SER A 78 4.85 -7.02 19.34
C SER A 78 3.62 -6.98 20.24
N HIS A 79 2.44 -7.24 19.68
CA HIS A 79 1.26 -7.63 20.45
C HIS A 79 1.50 -9.05 20.94
N GLY A 80 2.28 -9.17 22.01
CA GLY A 80 2.58 -10.43 22.67
C GLY A 80 1.31 -11.08 23.21
N ALA A 81 0.72 -11.97 22.41
CA ALA A 81 -0.05 -13.06 22.94
C ALA A 81 0.91 -14.02 23.64
N GLY A 82 0.82 -14.11 24.98
CA GLY A 82 1.31 -15.27 25.71
C GLY A 82 2.31 -15.00 26.82
N ASN A 83 1.89 -14.34 27.91
CA ASN A 83 2.47 -14.57 29.23
C ASN A 83 1.42 -15.13 30.21
N PHE A 84 0.60 -16.08 29.72
CA PHE A 84 -0.22 -16.95 30.58
C PHE A 84 0.49 -18.28 30.82
N ALA A 85 1.73 -18.24 31.30
CA ALA A 85 2.29 -19.37 32.02
C ALA A 85 1.72 -19.32 33.45
N ARG A 86 0.64 -20.06 33.69
CA ARG A 86 0.20 -20.40 35.06
C ARG A 86 1.35 -21.11 35.77
N SER A 87 1.88 -20.53 36.84
CA SER A 87 2.61 -21.29 37.85
C SER A 87 1.62 -22.23 38.56
N PRO A 88 1.82 -23.55 38.58
CA PRO A 88 1.15 -24.38 39.55
C PRO A 88 1.75 -24.11 40.93
N SER A 89 0.85 -24.22 41.92
CA SER A 89 0.98 -24.07 43.38
C SER A 89 2.30 -24.50 44.00
#